data_AF-A0A969MMS0-F1
#
_entry.id   AF-A0A969MMS0-F1
#
_cell.length_a   1.000
_cell.length_b   1.000
_cell.length_c   1.000
_cell.angle_alpha   90.00
_cell.angle_beta   90.00
_cell.angle_gamma   90.00
#
_symmetry.space_group_name_H-M   'P 1'
#
loop_
_entity.id
_entity.type
_entity.pdbx_description
1 polymer ?
#
loop_
_entity_poly.entity_id
_entity_poly.type
_entity_poly.pdbx_seq_one_letter_code
_entity_poly.pdbx_strand_id
1 'polypeptide(L)'
;MKSGIYFIKNLITNQYYIGSSSNISKRFRDHKWYLRKNIHHNSYLQNSWNKYGEDKFEFMVIQHCEMKNILEVEKELIKKYNSHIENGGFNVNDPEHVFLGRKHSLETKKKLSAQKIGVKNPNYGKIGHNTGKIMSDEQKNKNL
;
A
#
# COMPACT_ATOMS: atom_id res chain seq x y z
N MET A 1 1.18 17.45 -7.62
CA MET A 1 1.50 16.02 -7.42
C MET A 1 1.28 15.31 -8.75
N LYS A 2 2.16 14.38 -9.16
CA LYS A 2 1.98 13.62 -10.40
C LYS A 2 1.70 12.16 -10.09
N SER A 3 0.56 11.67 -10.56
CA SER A 3 0.21 10.26 -10.54
C SER A 3 0.88 9.50 -11.69
N GLY A 4 0.98 8.18 -11.54
CA GLY A 4 1.48 7.31 -12.59
C GLY A 4 2.08 6.01 -12.08
N ILE A 5 2.82 5.36 -12.95
CA ILE A 5 3.43 4.04 -12.74
C ILE A 5 4.95 4.18 -12.83
N TYR A 6 5.64 3.44 -11.98
CA TYR A 6 7.08 3.46 -11.84
C TYR A 6 7.64 2.05 -11.70
N PHE A 7 8.96 1.94 -11.79
CA PHE A 7 9.68 0.76 -11.35
C PHE A 7 10.76 1.07 -10.32
N ILE A 8 11.14 0.02 -9.59
CA ILE A 8 12.38 -0.08 -8.83
C ILE A 8 13.14 -1.28 -9.39
N LYS A 9 14.35 -1.07 -9.90
CA LYS A 9 15.15 -2.11 -10.55
C LYS A 9 16.42 -2.37 -9.76
N ASN A 10 16.71 -3.63 -9.48
CA ASN A 10 18.05 -4.02 -9.03
C ASN A 10 18.97 -4.14 -10.26
N LEU A 11 20.03 -3.34 -10.31
CA LEU A 11 20.96 -3.26 -11.44
C LEU A 11 21.90 -4.48 -11.54
N ILE A 12 22.07 -5.24 -10.47
CA ILE A 12 22.91 -6.45 -10.43
C ILE A 12 22.11 -7.68 -10.88
N THR A 13 20.89 -7.85 -10.35
CA THR A 13 20.07 -9.04 -10.63
C THR A 13 19.10 -8.84 -11.79
N ASN A 14 18.95 -7.61 -12.28
CA ASN A 14 18.00 -7.21 -13.32
C ASN A 14 16.53 -7.49 -12.96
N GLN A 15 16.22 -7.58 -11.66
CA GLN A 15 14.87 -7.81 -11.14
C GLN A 15 14.11 -6.49 -10.99
N TYR A 16 12.80 -6.52 -11.21
CA TYR A 16 11.93 -5.35 -11.18
C TYR A 16 10.87 -5.45 -10.07
N TYR A 17 10.54 -4.29 -9.52
CA TYR A 17 9.30 -4.01 -8.81
C TYR A 17 8.52 -2.99 -9.62
N ILE A 18 7.28 -3.27 -9.98
CA ILE A 18 6.37 -2.31 -10.62
C ILE A 18 5.38 -1.82 -9.57
N GLY A 19 5.15 -0.50 -9.53
CA GLY A 19 4.19 0.09 -8.62
C GLY A 19 3.48 1.30 -9.21
N SER A 20 2.27 1.57 -8.73
CA SER A 20 1.51 2.77 -9.06
C SER A 20 1.37 3.72 -7.86
N SER A 21 1.15 5.02 -8.11
CA SER A 21 0.87 6.01 -7.06
C SER A 21 0.17 7.26 -7.59
N SER A 22 -0.63 7.91 -6.76
CA SER A 22 -1.16 9.26 -7.01
C SER A 22 -0.10 10.36 -6.85
N ASN A 23 1.01 10.07 -6.17
CA ASN A 23 2.13 10.98 -5.99
C ASN A 23 3.46 10.20 -6.00
N ILE A 24 4.04 10.04 -7.19
CA ILE A 24 5.27 9.28 -7.40
C ILE A 24 6.44 9.85 -6.59
N SER A 25 6.63 11.17 -6.56
CA SER A 25 7.75 11.80 -5.87
C SER A 25 7.72 11.52 -4.36
N LYS A 26 6.53 11.54 -3.75
CA LYS A 26 6.35 11.11 -2.36
C LYS A 26 6.60 9.61 -2.22
N ARG A 27 6.05 8.80 -3.12
CA ARG A 27 6.18 7.34 -3.06
C ARG A 27 7.63 6.87 -3.13
N PHE A 28 8.45 7.47 -3.99
CA PHE A 28 9.90 7.20 -4.05
C PHE A 28 10.62 7.54 -2.76
N ARG A 29 10.31 8.69 -2.16
CA ARG A 29 10.87 9.09 -0.87
C ARG A 29 10.51 8.10 0.22
N ASP A 30 9.25 7.68 0.27
CA ASP A 30 8.76 6.71 1.24
C ASP A 30 9.47 5.35 1.06
N HIS A 31 9.55 4.82 -0.17
CA HIS A 31 10.28 3.57 -0.45
C HIS A 31 11.72 3.63 0.05
N LYS A 32 12.48 4.66 -0.33
CA LYS A 32 13.88 4.83 0.11
C LYS A 32 13.98 4.92 1.63
N TRP A 33 13.07 5.67 2.27
CA TRP A 33 13.05 5.80 3.73
C TRP A 33 12.82 4.44 4.41
N TYR A 34 11.81 3.69 4.00
CA TYR A 34 11.50 2.36 4.55
C TYR A 34 12.64 1.36 4.32
N LEU A 35 13.22 1.35 3.11
CA LEU A 35 14.34 0.45 2.76
C LEU A 35 15.58 0.73 3.60
N ARG A 36 15.95 2.01 3.76
CA ARG A 36 17.07 2.45 4.63
C ARG A 36 16.83 2.15 6.11
N LYS A 37 15.56 2.18 6.54
CA LYS A 37 15.17 1.85 7.92
C LYS A 37 14.95 0.35 8.14
N ASN A 38 15.14 -0.47 7.12
CA ASN A 38 14.94 -1.92 7.16
C ASN A 38 13.53 -2.35 7.63
N ILE A 39 12.51 -1.59 7.23
CA ILE A 39 11.09 -1.81 7.61
C ILE A 39 10.17 -1.72 6.38
N HIS A 40 10.69 -2.03 5.20
CA HIS A 40 9.91 -2.02 3.98
C HIS A 40 8.93 -3.20 3.93
N HIS A 41 7.67 -2.92 3.58
CA HIS A 41 6.57 -3.90 3.51
C HIS A 41 6.80 -5.06 2.54
N ASN A 42 7.61 -4.86 1.49
CA ASN A 42 8.04 -5.91 0.58
C ASN A 42 9.38 -6.49 1.06
N SER A 43 9.33 -7.69 1.66
CA SER A 43 10.50 -8.39 2.21
C SER A 43 11.50 -8.82 1.13
N TYR A 44 11.05 -9.22 -0.06
CA TYR A 44 11.95 -9.59 -1.17
C TYR A 44 12.79 -8.40 -1.62
N LEU A 45 12.14 -7.24 -1.81
CA LEU A 45 12.83 -6.01 -2.16
C LEU A 45 13.76 -5.54 -1.02
N GLN A 46 13.33 -5.63 0.24
CA GLN A 46 14.16 -5.29 1.40
C GLN A 46 15.40 -6.17 1.49
N ASN A 47 15.26 -7.48 1.32
CA ASN A 47 16.38 -8.42 1.38
C ASN A 47 17.38 -8.17 0.26
N SER A 48 16.88 -7.92 -0.96
CA SER A 48 17.72 -7.56 -2.11
C SER A 48 18.46 -6.24 -1.85
N TRP A 49 17.78 -5.23 -1.31
CA TRP A 49 18.37 -3.95 -0.92
C TRP A 49 19.49 -4.12 0.11
N ASN A 50 19.25 -4.90 1.15
CA ASN A 50 20.23 -5.18 2.20
C ASN A 50 21.46 -5.91 1.65
N LYS A 51 21.26 -6.81 0.67
CA LYS A 51 22.33 -7.62 0.07
C LYS A 51 23.23 -6.81 -0.87
N TYR A 52 22.64 -5.95 -1.71
CA TYR A 52 23.37 -5.29 -2.79
C TYR A 52 23.69 -3.82 -2.53
N GLY A 53 22.98 -3.16 -1.61
CA GLY A 53 23.16 -1.75 -1.31
C GLY A 53 22.32 -0.82 -2.19
N GLU A 54 22.07 0.39 -1.70
CA GLU A 54 21.20 1.40 -2.33
C GLU A 54 21.67 1.84 -3.72
N ASP A 55 22.97 1.96 -3.93
CA ASP A 55 23.58 2.40 -5.19
C ASP A 55 23.35 1.40 -6.34
N LYS A 56 22.88 0.19 -6.03
CA LYS A 56 22.50 -0.84 -7.00
C LYS A 56 21.03 -0.82 -7.38
N PHE A 57 20.27 0.19 -6.95
CA PHE A 57 18.85 0.31 -7.27
C PHE A 57 18.52 1.59 -8.04
N GLU A 58 17.82 1.40 -9.15
CA GLU A 58 17.29 2.48 -9.98
C GLU A 58 15.80 2.67 -9.71
N PHE A 59 15.37 3.93 -9.59
CA PHE A 59 13.97 4.33 -9.45
C PHE A 59 13.59 5.20 -10.64
N MET A 60 12.61 4.77 -11.44
CA MET A 60 12.23 5.49 -12.65
C MET A 60 10.71 5.50 -12.86
N VAL A 61 10.22 6.59 -13.43
CA VAL A 61 8.82 6.70 -13.87
C VAL A 61 8.67 6.06 -15.24
N ILE A 62 7.72 5.14 -15.37
CA ILE A 62 7.36 4.52 -16.66
C ILE A 62 6.42 5.44 -17.41
N GLN A 63 5.32 5.86 -16.76
CA GLN A 63 4.39 6.82 -17.34
C GLN A 63 3.68 7.63 -16.26
N HIS A 64 3.27 8.85 -16.63
CA HIS A 64 2.27 9.61 -15.90
C HIS A 64 0.88 9.29 -16.46
N CYS A 65 -0.10 9.06 -15.58
CA CYS A 65 -1.48 8.79 -15.99
C CYS A 65 -2.46 9.10 -14.86
N GLU A 66 -3.74 9.29 -15.23
CA GLU A 66 -4.84 9.42 -14.29
C GLU A 66 -5.14 8.09 -13.59
N MET A 67 -5.57 8.16 -12.32
CA MET A 67 -5.77 6.97 -11.47
C MET A 67 -6.85 6.00 -11.98
N LYS A 68 -7.76 6.42 -12.86
CA LYS A 68 -8.90 5.60 -13.33
C LYS A 68 -8.48 4.31 -14.02
N ASN A 69 -7.35 4.29 -14.73
CA ASN A 69 -6.89 3.13 -15.51
C ASN A 69 -5.58 2.51 -14.96
N ILE A 70 -5.13 2.94 -13.78
CA ILE A 70 -3.78 2.62 -13.30
C ILE A 70 -3.58 1.13 -13.05
N LEU A 71 -4.64 0.43 -12.61
CA LEU A 71 -4.58 -0.97 -12.24
C LEU A 71 -4.32 -1.87 -13.46
N GLU A 72 -5.03 -1.62 -14.56
CA GLU A 72 -4.92 -2.44 -15.77
C GLU A 72 -3.54 -2.27 -16.41
N VAL A 73 -3.08 -1.03 -16.51
CA VAL A 73 -1.73 -0.72 -17.01
C VAL A 73 -0.65 -1.31 -16.09
N GLU A 74 -0.82 -1.24 -14.76
CA GLU A 74 0.11 -1.84 -13.81
C GLU A 74 0.20 -3.37 -14.00
N LYS A 75 -0.93 -4.06 -14.22
CA LYS A 75 -0.94 -5.50 -14.50
C LYS A 75 -0.20 -5.85 -15.78
N GLU A 76 -0.46 -5.12 -16.86
CA GLU A 76 0.24 -5.31 -18.13
C GLU A 76 1.75 -5.12 -17.98
N LEU A 77 2.16 -4.09 -17.24
CA LEU A 77 3.57 -3.82 -16.98
C LEU A 77 4.19 -4.89 -16.08
N ILE A 78 3.48 -5.40 -15.07
CA ILE A 78 4.00 -6.50 -14.25
C ILE A 78 4.30 -7.73 -15.11
N LYS A 79 3.40 -8.08 -16.04
CA LYS A 79 3.60 -9.16 -17.01
C LYS A 79 4.76 -8.83 -17.96
N LYS A 80 4.77 -7.65 -18.56
CA LYS A 80 5.80 -7.19 -19.51
C LYS A 80 7.22 -7.24 -18.93
N TYR A 81 7.38 -6.85 -17.67
CA TYR A 81 8.68 -6.80 -16.99
C TYR A 81 9.00 -8.06 -16.18
N ASN A 82 8.15 -9.10 -16.23
CA ASN A 82 8.30 -10.33 -15.43
C ASN A 82 8.58 -10.04 -13.94
N SER A 83 7.92 -9.01 -13.40
CA SER A 83 8.24 -8.49 -12.06
C SER A 83 7.57 -9.26 -10.94
N HIS A 84 6.75 -10.28 -11.23
CA HIS A 84 6.17 -11.14 -10.19
C HIS A 84 7.23 -12.03 -9.55
N ILE A 85 7.11 -12.33 -8.25
CA ILE A 85 8.10 -13.14 -7.51
C ILE A 85 8.33 -14.53 -8.13
N GLU A 86 7.30 -15.15 -8.70
CA GLU A 86 7.42 -16.47 -9.36
C GLU A 86 8.30 -16.42 -10.61
N ASN A 87 8.38 -15.25 -11.26
CA ASN A 87 9.22 -15.01 -12.42
C ASN A 87 10.57 -14.37 -12.04
N GLY A 88 10.89 -14.37 -10.74
CA GLY A 88 12.11 -13.78 -10.22
C GLY A 88 12.07 -12.26 -10.05
N GLY A 89 10.90 -11.62 -10.00
CA GLY A 89 10.79 -10.20 -9.66
C GLY A 89 10.50 -9.92 -8.18
N PHE A 90 9.99 -8.73 -7.86
CA PHE A 90 9.67 -8.30 -6.50
C PHE A 90 8.17 -8.15 -6.21
N ASN A 91 7.29 -8.10 -7.21
CA ASN A 91 5.85 -7.99 -7.01
C ASN A 91 5.30 -9.29 -6.40
N VAL A 92 4.77 -9.20 -5.18
CA VAL A 92 4.23 -10.35 -4.41
C VAL A 92 2.76 -10.61 -4.71
N ASN A 93 2.01 -9.55 -5.01
CA ASN A 93 0.60 -9.69 -5.31
C ASN A 93 0.42 -10.24 -6.73
N ASP A 94 -0.44 -11.24 -6.85
CA ASP A 94 -0.86 -11.77 -8.13
C ASP A 94 -1.55 -10.65 -8.96
N PRO A 95 -1.02 -10.32 -10.16
CA PRO A 95 -1.62 -9.34 -11.06
C PRO A 95 -3.05 -9.70 -11.47
N GLU A 96 -3.40 -10.98 -11.51
CA GLU A 96 -4.73 -11.47 -11.88
C GLU A 96 -5.69 -11.38 -10.69
N HIS A 97 -5.19 -11.53 -9.47
CA HIS A 97 -5.99 -11.54 -8.24
C HIS A 97 -5.77 -10.31 -7.33
N VAL A 98 -5.67 -9.11 -7.91
CA VAL A 98 -5.48 -7.89 -7.10
C VAL A 98 -6.67 -7.64 -6.17
N PHE A 99 -6.38 -7.51 -4.87
CA PHE A 99 -7.38 -7.15 -3.85
C PHE A 99 -7.87 -5.70 -3.98
N LEU A 100 -7.04 -4.82 -4.54
CA LEU A 100 -7.36 -3.41 -4.72
C LEU A 100 -8.58 -3.24 -5.65
N GLY A 101 -9.63 -2.60 -5.15
CA GLY A 101 -10.89 -2.39 -5.86
C GLY A 101 -11.96 -3.46 -5.61
N ARG A 102 -11.62 -4.61 -5.01
CA ARG A 102 -12.61 -5.61 -4.58
C ARG A 102 -13.36 -5.10 -3.35
N LYS A 103 -14.70 -5.06 -3.43
CA LYS A 103 -15.56 -4.77 -2.29
C LYS A 103 -15.94 -6.09 -1.61
N HIS A 104 -15.87 -6.15 -0.28
CA HIS A 104 -16.44 -7.28 0.45
C HIS A 104 -17.91 -7.48 0.06
N SER A 105 -18.32 -8.74 -0.09
CA SER A 105 -19.73 -9.08 -0.31
C SER A 105 -20.59 -8.54 0.84
N LEU A 106 -21.86 -8.25 0.58
CA LEU A 106 -22.79 -7.79 1.62
C LEU A 106 -22.86 -8.80 2.78
N GLU A 107 -22.80 -10.08 2.48
CA GLU A 107 -22.77 -11.16 3.48
C GLU A 107 -21.51 -11.11 4.33
N THR A 108 -20.32 -10.97 3.71
CA THR A 108 -19.05 -10.86 4.45
C THR A 108 -19.03 -9.60 5.31
N LYS A 109 -19.55 -8.48 4.80
CA LYS A 109 -19.72 -7.24 5.56
C LYS A 109 -20.63 -7.45 6.77
N LYS A 110 -21.75 -8.15 6.61
CA LYS A 110 -22.66 -8.48 7.72
C LYS A 110 -22.00 -9.38 8.76
N LYS A 111 -21.28 -10.43 8.34
CA LYS A 111 -20.53 -11.32 9.25
C LYS A 111 -19.46 -10.55 10.05
N LEU A 112 -18.67 -9.72 9.37
CA LEU A 112 -17.67 -8.86 10.02
C LEU A 112 -18.30 -7.83 10.97
N SER A 113 -19.45 -7.25 10.60
CA SER A 113 -20.20 -6.33 11.45
C SER A 113 -20.73 -7.03 12.71
N ALA A 114 -21.32 -8.21 12.56
CA ALA A 114 -21.86 -9.01 13.66
C ALA A 114 -20.79 -9.43 14.68
N GLN A 115 -19.56 -9.66 14.25
CA GLN A 115 -18.44 -9.96 15.15
C GLN A 115 -17.97 -8.76 15.98
N LYS A 116 -18.26 -7.53 15.52
CA LYS A 116 -17.86 -6.28 16.18
C LYS A 116 -18.92 -5.71 17.12
N ILE A 117 -20.06 -6.37 17.27
CA ILE A 117 -21.16 -5.96 18.16
C ILE A 117 -21.38 -7.00 19.26
N GLY A 118 -22.11 -6.62 20.30
CA GLY A 118 -22.47 -7.53 21.39
C GLY A 118 -21.31 -7.89 22.31
N VAL A 119 -21.55 -8.83 23.23
CA VAL A 119 -20.64 -9.25 24.31
C VAL A 119 -19.24 -9.71 23.86
N LYS A 120 -19.07 -10.03 22.57
CA LYS A 120 -17.77 -10.42 22.00
C LYS A 120 -16.87 -9.23 21.67
N ASN A 121 -17.41 -8.02 21.63
CA ASN A 121 -16.61 -6.81 21.48
C ASN A 121 -15.97 -6.45 22.84
N PRO A 122 -14.64 -6.27 22.93
CA PRO A 122 -13.95 -5.89 24.17
C PRO A 122 -14.44 -4.59 24.82
N ASN A 123 -15.15 -3.75 24.07
CA ASN A 123 -15.74 -2.49 24.52
C ASN A 123 -17.24 -2.57 24.78
N TYR A 124 -17.86 -3.75 24.62
CA TYR A 124 -19.28 -3.93 24.91
C TYR A 124 -19.56 -3.73 26.40
N GLY A 125 -20.54 -2.88 26.71
CA GLY A 125 -20.89 -2.52 28.09
C GLY A 125 -19.90 -1.59 28.78
N LYS A 126 -18.78 -1.22 28.13
CA LYS A 126 -17.83 -0.25 28.68
C LYS A 126 -18.27 1.17 28.34
N ILE A 127 -18.38 2.00 29.36
CA ILE A 127 -18.60 3.45 29.23
C ILE A 127 -17.26 4.05 28.82
N GLY A 128 -17.19 4.66 27.64
CA GLY A 128 -16.00 5.39 27.21
C GLY A 128 -15.80 6.63 28.07
N HIS A 129 -14.57 7.11 28.21
CA HIS A 129 -14.23 8.29 29.04
C HIS A 129 -15.04 9.56 28.73
N ASN A 130 -15.68 9.61 27.56
CA ASN A 130 -16.47 10.72 27.05
C ASN A 130 -17.97 10.40 26.94
N THR A 131 -18.43 9.21 27.30
CA THR A 131 -19.85 8.86 27.19
C THR A 131 -20.64 9.62 28.27
N GLY A 132 -21.53 10.52 27.85
CA GLY A 132 -22.33 11.37 28.74
C GLY A 132 -21.72 12.74 29.09
N LYS A 133 -20.50 13.06 28.62
CA LYS A 133 -19.93 14.41 28.75
C LYS A 133 -20.38 15.25 27.56
N ILE A 134 -21.11 16.34 27.83
CA ILE A 134 -21.38 17.38 26.84
C ILE A 134 -20.03 18.03 26.52
N MET A 135 -19.63 18.06 25.24
CA MET A 135 -18.44 18.80 24.80
C MET A 135 -18.57 20.26 25.25
N SER A 136 -17.53 20.77 25.91
CA SER A 136 -17.46 22.19 26.28
C SER A 136 -17.53 23.07 25.02
N ASP A 137 -18.14 24.25 25.14
CA ASP A 137 -18.28 25.18 24.00
C ASP A 137 -16.92 25.67 23.49
N GLU A 138 -15.91 25.70 24.35
CA GLU A 138 -14.52 26.02 24.01
C GLU A 138 -13.87 24.96 23.08
N GLN A 139 -14.25 23.69 23.24
CA GLN A 139 -13.81 22.59 22.36
C GLN A 139 -14.59 22.53 21.04
N LYS A 140 -15.84 23.02 21.00
CA LYS A 140 -16.62 23.12 19.76
C LYS A 140 -16.03 24.15 18.79
N ASN A 141 -15.54 25.29 19.33
CA ASN A 141 -15.01 26.39 18.53
C ASN A 141 -13.57 26.18 17.99
N LYS A 142 -12.88 25.10 18.37
CA LYS A 142 -11.54 24.76 17.83
C LYS A 142 -11.58 23.93 16.54
N ASN A 143 -12.76 23.50 16.09
CA ASN A 143 -12.94 22.69 14.88
C ASN A 143 -13.68 23.45 13.75
N LEU A 144 -13.73 24.78 13.82
CA LEU A 144 -14.19 25.68 12.75
C LEU A 144 -13.00 26.40 12.11
#